data_AF-A0AAE0GQS3-F1
#
_entry.id   AF-A0AAE0GQS3-F1
#
_cell.length_a   1.000
_cell.length_b   1.000
_cell.length_c   1.000
_cell.angle_alpha   90.00
_cell.angle_beta   90.00
_cell.angle_gamma   90.00
#
_symmetry.space_group_name_H-M   'P 1'
#
loop_
_entity.id
_entity.type
_entity.pdbx_description
1 polymer ?
#
loop_
_entity_poly.entity_id
_entity_poly.type
_entity_poly.pdbx_seq_one_letter_code
_entity_poly.pdbx_strand_id
1 'polypeptide(L)'
;MLKAQVALLLLAVLALADAHPHPVRSEKGCTCEPGAKAFESYHIHVLFYADGIEQFSSNSHSSKYARALRSDFIERFNAPECDETKPIFNLTALCAFAVDKTGAGGSANAAPFVTPNFAIFMPVNRYTDVVPWMMANRGDLDFLVHPNTCGFTCSPQDHLLWSVWGGRKWDVRFELPNDN
;
A
#
# COMPACT_ATOMS: atom_id res chain seq x y z
N MET A 1 12.51 -10.27 47.60
CA MET A 1 11.26 -9.64 47.13
C MET A 1 11.40 -8.85 45.82
N LEU A 2 12.54 -8.23 45.50
CA LEU A 2 12.72 -7.40 44.30
C LEU A 2 12.70 -8.16 42.94
N LYS A 3 13.03 -9.47 42.94
CA LYS A 3 13.11 -10.27 41.69
C LYS A 3 11.76 -10.68 41.09
N ALA A 4 10.70 -10.72 41.90
CA ALA A 4 9.37 -11.14 41.42
C ALA A 4 8.62 -10.02 40.67
N GLN A 5 8.90 -8.73 40.99
CA GLN A 5 8.25 -7.59 40.34
C GLN A 5 8.77 -7.33 38.92
N VAL A 6 10.03 -7.66 38.61
CA VAL A 6 10.59 -7.47 37.26
C VAL A 6 10.01 -8.48 36.26
N ALA A 7 9.71 -9.71 36.71
CA ALA A 7 9.14 -10.75 35.86
C ALA A 7 7.69 -10.44 35.44
N LEU A 8 6.91 -9.77 36.29
CA LEU A 8 5.52 -9.41 35.98
C LEU A 8 5.41 -8.31 34.91
N LEU A 9 6.39 -7.40 34.86
CA LEU A 9 6.41 -6.31 33.89
C LEU A 9 6.71 -6.77 32.45
N LEU A 10 7.50 -7.83 32.28
CA LEU A 10 7.84 -8.38 30.96
C LEU A 10 6.68 -9.15 30.30
N LEU A 11 5.77 -9.74 31.09
CA LEU A 11 4.58 -10.43 30.58
C LEU A 11 3.48 -9.48 30.10
N ALA A 12 3.40 -8.27 30.66
CA ALA A 12 2.40 -7.27 30.25
C ALA A 12 2.72 -6.62 28.89
N VAL A 13 4.00 -6.56 28.49
CA VAL A 13 4.42 -5.93 27.22
C VAL A 13 4.16 -6.84 26.01
N LEU A 14 4.14 -8.17 26.19
CA LEU A 14 3.90 -9.12 25.10
C LEU A 14 2.43 -9.23 24.68
N ALA A 15 1.48 -8.83 25.54
CA ALA A 15 0.05 -8.90 25.25
C ALA A 15 -0.50 -7.69 24.46
N LEU A 16 0.32 -6.68 24.18
CA LEU A 16 -0.11 -5.43 23.52
C LEU A 16 0.38 -5.30 22.06
N ALA A 17 1.08 -6.31 21.53
CA ALA A 17 1.55 -6.32 20.14
C ALA A 17 0.71 -7.26 19.27
N ASP A 18 -0.61 -7.12 19.31
CA ASP A 18 -1.53 -7.77 18.38
C ASP A 18 -1.49 -7.04 17.02
N ALA A 19 -0.30 -6.97 16.43
CA ALA A 19 -0.06 -6.47 15.07
C ALA A 19 -0.10 -7.63 14.05
N HIS A 20 -0.81 -8.72 14.37
CA HIS A 20 -0.94 -9.83 13.45
C HIS A 20 -1.83 -9.41 12.26
N PRO A 21 -1.47 -9.77 11.02
CA PRO A 21 -2.30 -9.50 9.87
C PRO A 21 -3.66 -10.20 10.06
N HIS A 22 -4.73 -9.41 10.08
CA HIS A 22 -6.09 -9.94 10.11
C HIS A 22 -6.61 -9.93 8.67
N PRO A 23 -6.67 -11.08 7.98
CA PRO A 23 -7.29 -11.13 6.66
C PRO A 23 -8.76 -10.69 6.76
N VAL A 24 -9.25 -9.99 5.75
CA VAL A 24 -10.64 -9.54 5.68
C VAL A 24 -11.55 -10.77 5.74
N ARG A 25 -12.18 -11.00 6.89
CA ARG A 25 -13.04 -12.20 7.09
C ARG A 25 -14.39 -12.06 6.37
N SER A 26 -14.88 -10.83 6.15
CA SER A 26 -16.10 -10.51 5.40
C SER A 26 -16.30 -9.00 5.30
N GLU A 27 -16.90 -8.50 4.21
CA GLU A 27 -17.46 -7.13 4.16
C GLU A 27 -18.75 -6.98 4.99
N LYS A 28 -19.33 -8.10 5.47
CA LYS A 28 -20.56 -8.07 6.28
C LYS A 28 -20.31 -7.45 7.65
N GLY A 29 -20.99 -6.34 7.95
CA GLY A 29 -20.82 -5.58 9.19
C GLY A 29 -19.61 -4.64 9.17
N CYS A 30 -19.05 -4.41 7.99
CA CYS A 30 -17.97 -3.47 7.79
C CYS A 30 -18.47 -2.02 7.75
N THR A 31 -17.65 -1.08 8.20
CA THR A 31 -17.98 0.35 8.31
C THR A 31 -16.82 1.20 7.80
N CYS A 32 -17.15 2.34 7.18
CA CYS A 32 -16.19 3.37 6.78
C CYS A 32 -16.10 4.51 7.81
N GLU A 33 -16.57 4.28 9.03
CA GLU A 33 -16.46 5.26 10.11
C GLU A 33 -14.99 5.38 10.59
N PRO A 34 -14.41 6.59 10.61
CA PRO A 34 -13.04 6.80 11.07
C PRO A 34 -12.81 6.25 12.49
N GLY A 35 -11.80 5.40 12.66
CA GLY A 35 -11.42 4.86 13.95
C GLY A 35 -12.34 3.75 14.49
N ALA A 36 -13.37 3.32 13.76
CA ALA A 36 -14.26 2.24 14.19
C ALA A 36 -13.56 0.87 14.30
N LYS A 37 -12.49 0.66 13.52
CA LYS A 37 -11.59 -0.50 13.63
C LYS A 37 -10.18 -0.15 13.15
N ALA A 38 -9.22 -1.01 13.49
CA ALA A 38 -7.89 -0.95 12.92
C ALA A 38 -7.91 -1.30 11.42
N PHE A 39 -6.97 -0.73 10.66
CA PHE A 39 -6.78 -1.05 9.25
C PHE A 39 -6.29 -2.50 9.06
N GLU A 40 -6.72 -3.15 7.98
CA GLU A 40 -6.51 -4.59 7.77
C GLU A 40 -5.19 -4.87 7.04
N SER A 41 -4.83 -3.95 6.14
CA SER A 41 -3.59 -3.93 5.37
C SER A 41 -3.44 -2.55 4.73
N TYR A 42 -2.45 -2.40 3.86
CA TYR A 42 -2.25 -1.20 3.06
C TYR A 42 -1.89 -1.62 1.63
N HIS A 43 -2.16 -0.73 0.69
CA HIS A 43 -1.48 -0.74 -0.60
C HIS A 43 -0.56 0.46 -0.73
N ILE A 44 0.52 0.26 -1.49
CA ILE A 44 1.37 1.34 -2.00
C ILE A 44 1.24 1.35 -3.51
N HIS A 45 0.89 2.50 -4.07
CA HIS A 45 0.85 2.73 -5.51
C HIS A 45 1.93 3.73 -5.89
N VAL A 46 2.83 3.34 -6.79
CA VAL A 46 3.84 4.24 -7.35
C VAL A 46 3.34 4.73 -8.70
N LEU A 47 3.18 6.04 -8.83
CA LEU A 47 2.63 6.70 -10.01
C LEU A 47 3.77 7.25 -10.87
N PHE A 48 3.65 7.08 -12.18
CA PHE A 48 4.65 7.53 -13.13
C PHE A 48 4.00 7.93 -14.46
N TYR A 49 4.71 8.72 -15.25
CA TYR A 49 4.30 9.04 -16.61
C TYR A 49 4.55 7.84 -17.52
N ALA A 50 3.60 7.60 -18.43
CA ALA A 50 3.75 6.62 -19.49
C ALA A 50 5.04 6.85 -20.28
N ASP A 51 5.59 5.78 -20.85
CA ASP A 51 6.72 5.88 -21.77
C ASP A 51 6.35 6.83 -22.92
N GLY A 52 7.13 7.91 -23.02
CA GLY A 52 6.88 9.01 -23.95
C GLY A 52 7.80 8.97 -25.17
N ILE A 53 7.95 10.13 -25.78
CA ILE A 53 8.91 10.37 -26.86
C ILE A 53 10.33 10.59 -26.29
N GLU A 54 11.34 10.38 -27.13
CA GLU A 54 12.77 10.44 -26.76
C GLU A 54 13.17 11.74 -26.04
N GLN A 55 12.52 12.86 -26.37
CA GLN A 55 12.72 14.17 -25.78
C GLN A 55 12.46 14.19 -24.26
N PHE A 56 11.67 13.24 -23.73
CA PHE A 56 11.37 13.11 -22.31
C PHE A 56 12.01 11.86 -21.67
N SER A 57 12.97 11.22 -22.35
CA SER A 57 13.65 10.01 -21.86
C SER A 57 14.43 10.21 -20.55
N SER A 58 14.80 11.46 -20.23
CA SER A 58 15.46 11.83 -18.98
C SER A 58 14.49 12.23 -17.86
N ASN A 59 13.17 12.12 -18.06
CA ASN A 59 12.19 12.41 -17.01
C ASN A 59 12.30 11.37 -15.89
N SER A 60 12.67 11.82 -14.69
CA SER A 60 12.82 10.97 -13.50
C SER A 60 11.51 10.39 -12.98
N HIS A 61 10.35 10.92 -13.43
CA HIS A 61 9.02 10.36 -13.17
C HIS A 61 8.56 9.34 -14.25
N SER A 62 9.45 8.84 -15.11
CA SER A 62 9.09 7.89 -16.17
C SER A 62 9.04 6.43 -15.68
N SER A 63 8.45 5.56 -16.50
CA SER A 63 8.37 4.12 -16.20
C SER A 63 9.73 3.45 -16.01
N LYS A 64 10.80 3.97 -16.64
CA LYS A 64 12.17 3.48 -16.45
C LYS A 64 12.56 3.48 -14.98
N TYR A 65 12.34 4.61 -14.30
CA TYR A 65 12.67 4.75 -12.89
C TYR A 65 11.68 3.98 -12.01
N ALA A 66 10.40 3.94 -12.39
CA ALA A 66 9.40 3.16 -11.67
C ALA A 66 9.73 1.66 -11.67
N ARG A 67 10.14 1.10 -12.83
CA ARG A 67 10.58 -0.30 -12.95
C ARG A 67 11.84 -0.57 -12.13
N ALA A 68 12.79 0.38 -12.10
CA ALA A 68 13.97 0.27 -11.26
C ALA A 68 13.60 0.22 -9.77
N LEU A 69 12.76 1.15 -9.30
CA LEU A 69 12.28 1.16 -7.92
C LEU A 69 11.53 -0.13 -7.55
N ARG A 70 10.68 -0.67 -8.45
CA ARG A 70 10.00 -1.96 -8.23
C ARG A 70 11.00 -3.10 -8.10
N SER A 71 12.04 -3.13 -8.94
CA SER A 71 13.10 -4.13 -8.87
C SER A 71 13.83 -4.07 -7.53
N ASP A 72 14.28 -2.88 -7.14
CA ASP A 72 15.00 -2.65 -5.88
C ASP A 72 14.12 -3.02 -4.67
N PHE A 73 12.83 -2.73 -4.72
CA PHE A 73 11.87 -3.12 -3.69
C PHE A 73 11.77 -4.64 -3.55
N ILE A 74 11.60 -5.35 -4.66
CA ILE A 74 11.47 -6.81 -4.69
C ILE A 74 12.73 -7.44 -4.12
N GLU A 75 13.91 -6.98 -4.54
CA GLU A 75 15.20 -7.45 -4.01
C GLU A 75 15.34 -7.15 -2.51
N ARG A 76 15.07 -5.90 -2.10
CA ARG A 76 15.24 -5.45 -0.70
C ARG A 76 14.41 -6.25 0.29
N PHE A 77 13.18 -6.57 -0.08
CA PHE A 77 12.21 -7.18 0.82
C PHE A 77 11.94 -8.66 0.51
N ASN A 78 12.59 -9.21 -0.52
CA ASN A 78 12.29 -10.52 -1.07
C ASN A 78 10.77 -10.68 -1.32
N ALA A 79 10.16 -9.63 -1.89
CA ALA A 79 8.71 -9.56 -2.09
C ALA A 79 8.33 -10.31 -3.37
N PRO A 80 7.65 -11.47 -3.30
CA PRO A 80 7.25 -12.20 -4.49
C PRO A 80 6.18 -11.42 -5.28
N GLU A 81 5.87 -11.91 -6.48
CA GLU A 81 4.67 -11.45 -7.16
C GLU A 81 3.40 -11.88 -6.40
N CYS A 82 2.40 -11.01 -6.34
CA CYS A 82 1.14 -11.31 -5.66
C CYS A 82 0.37 -12.43 -6.38
N ASP A 83 -0.32 -13.26 -5.59
CA ASP A 83 -1.25 -14.27 -6.11
C ASP A 83 -2.57 -13.62 -6.52
N GLU A 84 -2.63 -13.15 -7.77
CA GLU A 84 -3.80 -12.47 -8.33
C GLU A 84 -5.00 -13.40 -8.58
N THR A 85 -4.89 -14.70 -8.27
CA THR A 85 -6.07 -15.60 -8.22
C THR A 85 -6.92 -15.37 -6.97
N LYS A 86 -6.37 -14.69 -5.96
CA LYS A 86 -7.07 -14.28 -4.74
C LYS A 86 -7.57 -12.84 -4.87
N PRO A 87 -8.67 -12.48 -4.17
CA PRO A 87 -9.07 -11.09 -4.05
C PRO A 87 -7.91 -10.25 -3.49
N ILE A 88 -7.66 -9.08 -4.09
CA ILE A 88 -6.52 -8.21 -3.76
C ILE A 88 -6.47 -7.79 -2.27
N PHE A 89 -7.62 -7.77 -1.61
CA PHE A 89 -7.73 -7.44 -0.18
C PHE A 89 -7.51 -8.64 0.75
N ASN A 90 -7.46 -9.87 0.22
CA ASN A 90 -7.33 -11.10 1.00
C ASN A 90 -5.89 -11.65 1.01
N LEU A 91 -4.92 -10.84 0.60
CA LEU A 91 -3.50 -11.18 0.68
C LEU A 91 -3.03 -11.07 2.15
N THR A 92 -1.97 -11.81 2.49
CA THR A 92 -1.49 -11.90 3.90
C THR A 92 -0.01 -11.61 4.05
N ALA A 93 0.74 -11.57 2.95
CA ALA A 93 2.18 -11.37 2.92
C ALA A 93 2.54 -10.23 1.98
N LEU A 94 3.60 -9.49 2.31
CA LEU A 94 4.14 -8.44 1.44
C LEU A 94 4.44 -9.01 0.05
N CYS A 95 3.87 -8.42 -0.99
CA CYS A 95 4.08 -8.82 -2.37
C CYS A 95 3.92 -7.63 -3.32
N ALA A 96 4.53 -7.70 -4.50
CA ALA A 96 4.36 -6.72 -5.57
C ALA A 96 3.41 -7.28 -6.63
N PHE A 97 2.43 -6.50 -7.07
CA PHE A 97 1.54 -6.94 -8.15
C PHE A 97 2.29 -7.04 -9.47
N ALA A 98 1.82 -7.91 -10.38
CA ALA A 98 2.43 -8.09 -11.68
C ALA A 98 2.31 -6.80 -12.51
N VAL A 99 3.31 -6.56 -13.35
CA VAL A 99 3.34 -5.41 -14.26
C VAL A 99 3.56 -5.86 -15.70
N ASP A 100 3.03 -5.10 -16.64
CA ASP A 100 3.28 -5.33 -18.06
C ASP A 100 4.66 -4.81 -18.49
N LYS A 101 4.95 -4.89 -19.80
CA LYS A 101 6.21 -4.39 -20.38
C LYS A 101 6.45 -2.89 -20.13
N THR A 102 5.39 -2.11 -19.92
CA THR A 102 5.46 -0.67 -19.62
C THR A 102 5.68 -0.41 -18.12
N GLY A 103 5.68 -1.46 -17.28
CA GLY A 103 5.78 -1.35 -15.83
C GLY A 103 4.44 -1.01 -15.16
N ALA A 104 3.35 -0.94 -15.91
CA ALA A 104 2.02 -0.66 -15.38
C ALA A 104 1.33 -1.95 -14.92
N GLY A 105 0.55 -1.85 -13.84
CA GLY A 105 -0.30 -2.95 -13.37
C GLY A 105 -1.47 -3.22 -14.32
N GLY A 106 -2.07 -4.41 -14.21
CA GLY A 106 -3.30 -4.78 -14.92
C GLY A 106 -4.51 -3.91 -14.56
N SER A 107 -5.64 -4.11 -15.24
CA SER A 107 -6.85 -3.28 -15.10
C SER A 107 -7.35 -3.14 -13.66
N ALA A 108 -7.28 -4.21 -12.87
CA ALA A 108 -7.69 -4.20 -11.46
C ALA A 108 -6.79 -3.32 -10.58
N ASN A 109 -5.50 -3.21 -10.92
CA ASN A 109 -4.51 -2.40 -10.19
C ASN A 109 -4.35 -0.98 -10.77
N ALA A 110 -4.89 -0.75 -11.97
CA ALA A 110 -4.85 0.55 -12.65
C ALA A 110 -5.92 1.52 -12.12
N ALA A 111 -7.08 1.03 -11.68
CA ALA A 111 -8.10 1.87 -11.05
C ALA A 111 -7.74 2.12 -9.57
N PRO A 112 -7.95 3.32 -9.01
CA PRO A 112 -8.63 4.50 -9.58
C PRO A 112 -7.69 5.52 -10.27
N PHE A 113 -6.46 5.15 -10.61
CA PHE A 113 -5.44 6.10 -11.02
C PHE A 113 -5.65 6.64 -12.44
N VAL A 114 -5.30 7.91 -12.65
CA VAL A 114 -5.39 8.59 -13.95
C VAL A 114 -4.11 8.45 -14.79
N THR A 115 -3.09 7.79 -14.24
CA THR A 115 -1.76 7.58 -14.85
C THR A 115 -1.32 6.13 -14.65
N PRO A 116 -0.35 5.62 -15.42
CA PRO A 116 0.29 4.34 -15.12
C PRO A 116 0.81 4.28 -13.68
N ASN A 117 0.57 3.14 -13.03
CA ASN A 117 1.07 2.86 -11.70
C ASN A 117 1.41 1.37 -11.56
N PHE A 118 2.20 1.03 -10.56
CA PHE A 118 2.24 -0.34 -10.03
C PHE A 118 1.88 -0.33 -8.55
N ALA A 119 1.39 -1.46 -8.08
CA ALA A 119 0.89 -1.62 -6.72
C ALA A 119 1.74 -2.63 -5.92
N ILE A 120 1.75 -2.45 -4.61
CA ILE A 120 2.36 -3.35 -3.62
C ILE A 120 1.32 -3.60 -2.54
N PHE A 121 1.08 -4.87 -2.21
CA PHE A 121 0.30 -5.23 -1.02
C PHE A 121 1.22 -5.26 0.19
N MET A 122 0.81 -4.59 1.27
CA MET A 122 1.60 -4.46 2.50
C MET A 122 0.75 -4.83 3.73
N PRO A 123 1.09 -5.92 4.46
CA PRO A 123 0.44 -6.21 5.73
C PRO A 123 0.83 -5.17 6.79
N VAL A 124 -0.03 -4.95 7.78
CA VAL A 124 0.11 -3.86 8.79
C VAL A 124 1.47 -3.87 9.50
N ASN A 125 1.97 -5.05 9.85
CA ASN A 125 3.25 -5.22 10.53
C ASN A 125 4.48 -4.84 9.68
N ARG A 126 4.29 -4.57 8.38
CA ARG A 126 5.34 -4.13 7.46
C ARG A 126 5.28 -2.63 7.17
N TYR A 127 4.34 -1.90 7.75
CA TYR A 127 4.22 -0.46 7.52
C TYR A 127 5.50 0.29 7.94
N THR A 128 6.04 -0.04 9.12
CA THR A 128 7.14 0.70 9.75
C THR A 128 8.51 0.46 9.13
N ASP A 129 8.72 -0.60 8.35
CA ASP A 129 9.96 -0.82 7.61
C ASP A 129 9.80 -0.48 6.12
N VAL A 130 8.65 -0.74 5.52
CA VAL A 130 8.42 -0.51 4.09
C VAL A 130 8.21 0.96 3.77
N VAL A 131 7.33 1.67 4.49
CA VAL A 131 7.02 3.08 4.16
C VAL A 131 8.24 3.98 4.30
N PRO A 132 9.03 3.92 5.39
CA PRO A 132 10.26 4.71 5.48
C PRO A 132 11.30 4.36 4.39
N TRP A 133 11.40 3.09 4.00
CA TRP A 133 12.29 2.71 2.89
C TRP A 133 11.81 3.33 1.57
N MET A 134 10.51 3.27 1.27
CA MET A 134 9.94 3.93 0.10
C MET A 134 10.20 5.44 0.12
N MET A 135 10.02 6.11 1.26
CA MET A 135 10.32 7.54 1.41
C MET A 135 11.79 7.86 1.10
N ALA A 136 12.72 7.01 1.53
CA ALA A 136 14.15 7.21 1.33
C ALA A 136 14.64 6.83 -0.08
N ASN A 137 13.95 5.94 -0.80
CA ASN A 137 14.46 5.33 -2.04
C ASN A 137 13.61 5.64 -3.28
N ARG A 138 12.46 6.33 -3.16
CA ARG A 138 11.60 6.66 -4.31
C ARG A 138 12.27 7.53 -5.40
N GLY A 139 13.40 8.17 -5.08
CA GLY A 139 13.97 9.21 -5.93
C GLY A 139 12.97 10.35 -6.12
N ASP A 140 12.64 10.65 -7.37
CA ASP A 140 11.64 11.68 -7.70
C ASP A 140 10.20 11.13 -7.83
N LEU A 141 10.01 9.81 -7.89
CA LEU A 141 8.70 9.20 -8.13
C LEU A 141 7.69 9.50 -7.02
N ASP A 142 6.44 9.67 -7.38
CA ASP A 142 5.36 9.92 -6.43
C ASP A 142 4.71 8.59 -6.04
N PHE A 143 4.35 8.42 -4.77
CA PHE A 143 3.60 7.25 -4.32
C PHE A 143 2.48 7.61 -3.34
N LEU A 144 1.40 6.83 -3.42
CA LEU A 144 0.27 6.84 -2.50
C LEU A 144 0.38 5.61 -1.60
N VAL A 145 0.29 5.80 -0.29
CA VAL A 145 -0.01 4.72 0.67
C VAL A 145 -1.43 4.92 1.14
N HIS A 146 -2.27 3.90 1.02
CA HIS A 146 -3.61 3.94 1.60
C HIS A 146 -3.89 2.66 2.38
N PRO A 147 -4.69 2.74 3.46
CA PRO A 147 -5.15 1.55 4.16
C PRO A 147 -6.15 0.78 3.30
N ASN A 148 -6.37 -0.48 3.65
CA ASN A 148 -7.52 -1.26 3.21
C ASN A 148 -8.41 -1.46 4.43
N THR A 149 -9.59 -0.83 4.42
CA THR A 149 -10.52 -0.87 5.56
C THR A 149 -11.71 -1.78 5.30
N CYS A 150 -12.16 -1.90 4.05
CA CYS A 150 -13.40 -2.61 3.72
C CYS A 150 -13.50 -3.04 2.25
N GLY A 151 -12.38 -3.47 1.68
CA GLY A 151 -12.31 -3.71 0.25
C GLY A 151 -12.80 -2.52 -0.58
N PHE A 152 -13.64 -2.78 -1.57
CA PHE A 152 -14.14 -1.73 -2.47
C PHE A 152 -15.13 -0.76 -1.83
N THR A 153 -15.81 -1.16 -0.75
CA THR A 153 -16.86 -0.34 -0.11
C THR A 153 -16.29 0.95 0.49
N CYS A 154 -15.14 0.89 1.15
CA CYS A 154 -14.46 2.08 1.71
C CYS A 154 -13.30 2.57 0.85
N SER A 155 -13.09 2.01 -0.35
CA SER A 155 -11.98 2.42 -1.22
C SER A 155 -11.95 3.93 -1.52
N PRO A 156 -13.09 4.64 -1.72
CA PRO A 156 -13.06 6.09 -1.86
C PRO A 156 -12.45 6.81 -0.64
N GLN A 157 -12.85 6.44 0.59
CA GLN A 157 -12.31 7.03 1.82
C GLN A 157 -10.86 6.63 2.04
N ASP A 158 -10.52 5.37 1.83
CA ASP A 158 -9.15 4.84 1.92
C ASP A 158 -8.20 5.68 1.04
N HIS A 159 -8.58 5.96 -0.21
CA HIS A 159 -7.75 6.71 -1.15
C HIS A 159 -7.79 8.23 -0.96
N LEU A 160 -8.95 8.81 -0.66
CA LEU A 160 -9.14 10.27 -0.65
C LEU A 160 -8.92 10.92 0.72
N LEU A 161 -9.24 10.21 1.81
CA LEU A 161 -9.26 10.76 3.17
C LEU A 161 -8.18 10.17 4.07
N TRP A 162 -7.89 8.87 3.94
CA TRP A 162 -7.02 8.15 4.87
C TRP A 162 -5.65 7.79 4.28
N SER A 163 -5.33 8.35 3.13
CA SER A 163 -4.07 8.10 2.45
C SER A 163 -2.97 9.09 2.82
N VAL A 164 -1.73 8.67 2.57
CA VAL A 164 -0.52 9.48 2.70
C VAL A 164 0.22 9.47 1.38
N TRP A 165 0.77 10.62 0.99
CA TRP A 165 1.55 10.77 -0.24
C TRP A 165 3.03 10.99 0.06
N GLY A 166 3.88 10.25 -0.64
CA GLY A 166 5.30 10.57 -0.81
C GLY A 166 5.51 11.28 -2.14
N GLY A 167 6.01 12.52 -2.11
CA GLY A 167 6.14 13.35 -3.31
C GLY A 167 4.91 14.23 -3.54
N ARG A 168 4.47 14.37 -4.79
CA ARG A 168 3.29 15.15 -5.18
C ARG A 168 2.04 14.27 -5.15
N LYS A 169 0.92 14.84 -4.69
CA LYS A 169 -0.41 14.22 -4.79
C LYS A 169 -0.92 14.28 -6.23
N TRP A 170 -1.47 13.18 -6.71
CA TRP A 170 -2.14 13.09 -8.01
C TRP A 170 -3.65 12.96 -7.85
N ASP A 171 -4.37 13.34 -8.90
CA ASP A 171 -5.79 13.09 -8.99
C ASP A 171 -6.07 11.57 -9.11
N VAL A 172 -7.16 11.15 -8.49
CA VAL A 172 -7.70 9.79 -8.59
C VAL A 172 -9.18 9.88 -8.96
N ARG A 173 -9.72 8.85 -9.61
CA ARG A 173 -11.09 8.83 -10.13
C ARG A 173 -12.17 8.54 -9.10
N PHE A 174 -11.79 8.32 -7.83
CA PHE A 174 -12.80 8.17 -6.78
C PHE A 174 -13.46 9.51 -6.48
N GLU A 175 -14.73 9.42 -6.10
CA GLU A 175 -15.50 10.50 -5.51
C GLU A 175 -16.02 10.02 -4.16
N LEU A 176 -16.08 10.91 -3.17
CA LEU A 176 -16.73 10.59 -1.92
C LEU A 176 -18.25 10.55 -2.15
N PRO A 177 -18.99 9.64 -1.49
CA PRO A 177 -20.44 9.69 -1.50
C PRO A 177 -20.92 11.07 -1.06
N ASN A 178 -21.89 11.64 -1.78
CA ASN A 178 -22.56 12.84 -1.29
C ASN A 178 -23.35 12.47 -0.03
N ASP A 179 -23.13 13.20 1.06
CA ASP A 179 -23.99 13.15 2.25
C ASP A 179 -25.36 13.75 1.88
N ASN A 180 -26.25 12.95 1.29
CA ASN A 180 -27.65 13.32 1.03
C ASN A 180 -28.52 12.99 2.24
#